data_AF-A0A369FIQ4-F1
#
_entry.id   AF-A0A369FIQ4-F1
#
_cell.length_a   1.000
_cell.length_b   1.000
_cell.length_c   1.000
_cell.angle_alpha   90.00
_cell.angle_beta   90.00
_cell.angle_gamma   90.00
#
_symmetry.space_group_name_H-M   'P 1'
#
loop_
_entity.id
_entity.type
_entity.pdbx_description
1 polymer ?
#
loop_
_entity_poly.entity_id
_entity_poly.type
_entity_poly.pdbx_seq_one_letter_code
_entity_poly.pdbx_strand_id
1 'polypeptide(L)'
;MTTVTHNSTTPSVSVTAASGNNPPQLVATLVPDEQRISFWPQHFGLIPQWVTLEPRVFGWMDRLCEDYCGGIWNLYTLNNGGAFMAPEPDDDDDETWVLFNAMNGNRAEMSPEAAGI
;
A
#
# COMPACT_ATOMS: atom_id res chain seq x y z
N MET A 1 41.01 8.20 -25.49
CA MET A 1 40.29 6.93 -25.24
C MET A 1 40.35 6.70 -23.74
N THR A 2 39.29 6.76 -22.94
CA THR A 2 37.86 6.55 -23.22
C THR A 2 37.08 7.31 -22.14
N THR A 3 36.19 8.22 -22.52
CA THR A 3 35.25 8.89 -21.61
C THR A 3 34.10 7.92 -21.29
N VAL A 4 33.93 7.59 -20.02
CA VAL A 4 32.80 6.78 -19.53
C VAL A 4 31.63 7.72 -19.24
N THR A 5 30.63 7.71 -20.11
CA THR A 5 29.36 8.41 -19.93
C THR A 5 28.48 7.63 -18.95
N HIS A 6 28.14 8.26 -17.83
CA HIS A 6 27.19 7.74 -16.85
C HIS A 6 25.78 8.15 -17.30
N ASN A 7 25.00 7.19 -17.79
CA ASN A 7 23.61 7.39 -18.13
C ASN A 7 22.75 7.25 -16.87
N SER A 8 22.51 8.36 -16.18
CA SER A 8 21.54 8.44 -15.10
C SER A 8 20.14 8.49 -15.72
N THR A 9 19.49 7.34 -15.87
CA THR A 9 18.09 7.27 -16.29
C THR A 9 17.20 7.60 -15.08
N THR A 10 16.85 8.87 -14.93
CA THR A 10 15.76 9.31 -14.05
C THR A 10 14.44 8.78 -14.62
N PRO A 11 13.64 7.98 -13.91
CA PRO A 11 12.28 7.69 -14.35
C PRO A 11 11.46 8.97 -14.20
N SER A 12 11.22 9.66 -15.33
CA SER A 12 10.29 10.78 -15.41
C SER A 12 8.87 10.21 -15.30
N VAL A 13 8.24 10.33 -14.14
CA VAL A 13 6.82 10.03 -13.98
C VAL A 13 6.05 11.19 -14.62
N SER A 14 5.60 10.99 -15.85
CA SER A 14 4.73 11.92 -16.55
C SER A 14 3.33 11.85 -15.93
N VAL A 15 2.97 12.85 -15.14
CA VAL A 15 1.61 13.01 -14.61
C VAL A 15 0.75 13.61 -15.72
N THR A 16 -0.07 12.79 -16.37
CA THR A 16 -1.08 13.27 -17.32
C THR A 16 -2.22 13.90 -16.52
N ALA A 17 -2.28 15.23 -16.47
CA ALA A 17 -3.41 15.94 -15.86
C ALA A 17 -4.67 15.74 -16.73
N ALA A 18 -5.61 14.93 -16.25
CA ALA A 18 -6.92 14.77 -16.87
C ALA A 18 -7.72 16.07 -16.74
N SER A 19 -8.12 16.66 -17.87
CA SER A 19 -9.00 17.82 -17.92
C SER A 19 -10.44 17.39 -17.64
N GLY A 20 -10.93 17.68 -16.44
CA GLY A 20 -12.32 17.56 -16.02
C GLY A 20 -12.44 17.96 -14.55
N ASN A 21 -13.50 18.68 -14.18
CA ASN A 21 -13.70 19.19 -12.81
C ASN A 21 -13.95 18.09 -11.74
N ASN A 22 -13.68 16.82 -12.05
CA ASN A 22 -13.64 15.73 -11.09
C ASN A 22 -12.19 15.43 -10.72
N PRO A 23 -11.89 15.15 -9.44
CA PRO A 23 -10.58 14.63 -9.10
C PRO A 23 -10.29 13.39 -9.96
N PRO A 24 -9.06 13.22 -10.44
CA PRO A 24 -8.70 12.06 -11.26
C PRO A 24 -9.07 10.78 -10.50
N GLN A 25 -9.75 9.86 -11.19
CA GLN A 25 -10.15 8.58 -10.59
C GLN A 25 -8.90 7.82 -10.15
N LEU A 26 -8.87 7.45 -8.87
CA LEU A 26 -7.82 6.66 -8.27
C LEU A 26 -8.11 5.17 -8.51
N VAL A 27 -7.13 4.45 -9.05
CA VAL A 27 -7.26 3.03 -9.39
C VAL A 27 -6.15 2.27 -8.71
N ALA A 28 -6.52 1.26 -7.91
CA ALA A 28 -5.61 0.29 -7.32
C ALA A 28 -5.41 -0.91 -8.25
N THR A 29 -4.17 -1.33 -8.42
CA THR A 29 -3.79 -2.49 -9.23
C THR A 29 -2.96 -3.44 -8.37
N LEU A 30 -3.38 -4.70 -8.30
CA LEU A 30 -2.69 -5.76 -7.58
C LEU A 30 -1.29 -5.99 -8.16
N VAL A 31 -0.29 -6.09 -7.29
CA VAL A 31 1.09 -6.40 -7.66
C VAL A 31 1.23 -7.91 -7.85
N PRO A 32 1.68 -8.39 -9.02
CA PRO A 32 1.93 -9.82 -9.24
C PRO A 32 2.98 -10.38 -8.29
N ASP A 33 2.86 -11.66 -7.93
CA ASP A 33 3.75 -12.32 -6.97
C ASP A 33 5.23 -12.21 -7.32
N GLU A 34 5.57 -12.32 -8.62
CA GLU A 34 6.94 -12.18 -9.14
C GLU A 34 7.58 -10.82 -8.83
N GLN A 35 6.75 -9.78 -8.64
CA GLN A 35 7.20 -8.40 -8.41
C GLN A 35 7.17 -8.01 -6.93
N ARG A 36 6.56 -8.83 -6.06
CA ARG A 36 6.42 -8.51 -4.62
C ARG A 36 7.75 -8.27 -3.92
N ILE A 37 8.80 -9.01 -4.29
CA ILE A 37 10.14 -8.84 -3.70
C ILE A 37 10.75 -7.46 -3.99
N SER A 38 10.37 -6.84 -5.11
CA SER A 38 10.88 -5.55 -5.55
C SER A 38 9.99 -4.38 -5.10
N PHE A 39 8.79 -4.65 -4.59
CA PHE A 39 7.79 -3.63 -4.27
C PHE A 39 8.31 -2.57 -3.29
N TRP A 40 8.73 -2.98 -2.09
CA TRP A 40 9.21 -2.04 -1.07
C TRP A 40 10.42 -1.21 -1.51
N PRO A 41 11.51 -1.79 -2.06
CA PRO A 41 12.63 -0.99 -2.52
C PRO A 41 12.28 -0.08 -3.71
N GLN A 42 11.38 -0.51 -4.61
CA GLN A 42 10.97 0.30 -5.76
C GLN A 42 10.13 1.51 -5.36
N HIS A 43 9.19 1.35 -4.43
CA HIS A 43 8.24 2.41 -4.06
C HIS A 43 8.72 3.26 -2.87
N PHE A 44 9.44 2.65 -1.93
CA PHE A 44 9.82 3.29 -0.66
C PHE A 44 11.33 3.26 -0.40
N GLY A 45 12.17 2.77 -1.32
CA GLY A 45 13.61 2.56 -1.11
C GLY A 45 14.41 3.82 -0.75
N LEU A 46 13.87 5.02 -1.03
CA LEU A 46 14.46 6.30 -0.64
C LEU A 46 14.16 6.69 0.82
N ILE A 47 13.21 6.03 1.48
CA ILE A 47 12.83 6.30 2.87
C ILE A 47 13.75 5.52 3.81
N PRO A 48 14.39 6.18 4.79
CA PRO A 48 15.15 5.47 5.81
C PRO A 48 14.28 4.41 6.51
N GLN A 49 14.84 3.21 6.71
CA GLN A 49 14.15 2.09 7.36
C GLN A 49 12.89 1.61 6.61
N TRP A 50 12.81 1.77 5.28
CA TRP A 50 11.71 1.26 4.46
C TRP A 50 11.40 -0.23 4.70
N VAL A 51 12.41 -1.04 5.02
CA VAL A 51 12.26 -2.46 5.35
C VAL A 51 11.39 -2.72 6.60
N THR A 52 11.17 -1.69 7.44
CA THR A 52 10.32 -1.77 8.63
C THR A 52 8.87 -1.39 8.36
N LEU A 53 8.53 -0.91 7.15
CA LEU A 53 7.16 -0.48 6.84
C LEU A 53 6.16 -1.62 6.97
N GLU A 54 6.45 -2.77 6.36
CA GLU A 54 5.59 -3.96 6.43
C GLU A 54 5.37 -4.43 7.88
N PRO A 55 6.42 -4.70 8.69
CA PRO A 55 6.24 -5.01 10.11
C PRO A 55 5.47 -3.96 10.91
N ARG A 56 5.59 -2.67 10.54
CA ARG A 56 4.86 -1.59 11.21
C ARG A 56 3.38 -1.61 10.85
N VAL A 57 3.00 -1.90 9.61
CA VAL A 57 1.60 -2.04 9.20
C VAL A 57 0.95 -3.17 10.01
N PHE A 58 1.60 -4.33 10.08
CA PHE A 58 1.09 -5.44 10.91
C PHE A 58 0.99 -5.07 12.39
N GLY A 59 1.99 -4.38 12.94
CA GLY A 59 1.97 -3.93 14.32
C GLY A 59 0.90 -2.88 14.63
N TRP A 60 0.48 -2.09 13.64
CA TRP A 60 -0.68 -1.21 13.77
C TRP A 60 -1.98 -1.99 13.74
N MET A 61 -2.10 -2.96 12.83
CA MET A 61 -3.29 -3.80 12.72
C MET A 61 -3.56 -4.59 14.00
N ASP A 62 -2.52 -5.20 14.58
CA ASP A 62 -2.55 -5.90 15.89
C ASP A 62 -2.99 -4.99 17.04
N ARG A 63 -2.75 -3.68 16.91
CA ARG A 63 -3.14 -2.68 17.91
C ARG A 63 -4.57 -2.17 17.76
N LEU A 64 -5.09 -2.22 16.54
CA LEU A 64 -6.38 -1.65 16.17
C LEU A 64 -7.49 -2.70 16.18
N CYS A 65 -7.21 -3.95 15.82
CA CYS A 65 -8.20 -5.02 15.79
C CYS A 65 -7.83 -6.10 16.80
N GLU A 66 -8.70 -6.30 17.80
CA GLU A 66 -8.48 -7.29 18.87
C GLU A 66 -8.57 -8.73 18.35
N ASP A 67 -9.37 -8.96 17.31
CA ASP A 67 -9.58 -10.28 16.70
C ASP A 67 -8.64 -10.55 15.52
N TYR A 68 -7.71 -9.65 15.22
CA TYR A 68 -6.78 -9.80 14.10
C TYR A 68 -5.79 -10.94 14.34
N CYS A 69 -5.94 -12.01 13.58
CA CYS A 69 -5.09 -13.20 13.67
C CYS A 69 -3.94 -13.20 12.65
N GLY A 70 -3.72 -12.10 11.93
CA GLY A 70 -2.89 -12.08 10.74
C GLY A 70 -3.72 -12.23 9.47
N GLY A 71 -3.10 -12.73 8.42
CA GLY A 71 -3.74 -12.96 7.12
C GLY A 71 -2.73 -12.88 6.00
N ILE A 72 -3.17 -13.21 4.78
CA ILE A 72 -2.40 -12.92 3.57
C ILE A 72 -2.66 -11.47 3.22
N TRP A 73 -1.61 -10.72 2.91
CA TRP A 73 -1.72 -9.31 2.50
C TRP A 73 -1.28 -9.15 1.06
N ASN A 74 -2.12 -8.50 0.28
CA ASN A 74 -1.86 -8.12 -1.08
C ASN A 74 -1.18 -6.75 -1.15
N LEU A 75 -0.32 -6.58 -2.13
CA LEU A 75 0.37 -5.32 -2.40
C LEU A 75 -0.31 -4.65 -3.58
N TYR A 76 -0.56 -3.35 -3.49
CA TYR A 76 -1.27 -2.59 -4.50
C TYR A 76 -0.48 -1.36 -4.91
N THR A 77 -0.54 -1.04 -6.20
CA THR A 77 -0.05 0.22 -6.76
C THR A 77 -1.22 1.08 -7.19
N LEU A 78 -1.06 2.39 -7.07
CA LEU A 78 -2.05 3.39 -7.45
C LEU A 78 -1.58 4.12 -8.70
N ASN A 79 -2.52 4.45 -9.60
CA ASN A 79 -2.24 5.19 -10.84
C ASN A 79 -1.67 6.61 -10.62
N ASN A 80 -1.69 7.13 -9.40
CA ASN A 80 -1.06 8.40 -9.01
C ASN A 80 0.38 8.23 -8.47
N GLY A 81 0.94 7.02 -8.50
CA GLY A 81 2.27 6.69 -7.98
C GLY A 81 2.28 6.26 -6.50
N GLY A 82 1.13 6.24 -5.83
CA GLY A 82 0.99 5.69 -4.48
C GLY A 82 1.08 4.16 -4.47
N ALA A 83 1.29 3.61 -3.28
CA ALA A 83 1.34 2.16 -3.06
C ALA A 83 0.89 1.85 -1.63
N PHE A 84 0.20 0.74 -1.43
CA PHE A 84 -0.26 0.30 -0.11
C PHE A 84 -0.34 -1.22 -0.05
N MET A 85 -0.66 -1.77 1.12
CA MET A 85 -0.94 -3.17 1.31
C MET A 85 -2.26 -3.31 2.06
N ALA A 86 -3.04 -4.32 1.72
CA ALA A 86 -4.28 -4.63 2.40
C ALA A 86 -4.45 -6.16 2.51
N PRO A 87 -5.20 -6.66 3.51
CA PRO A 87 -5.58 -8.06 3.58
C PRO A 87 -6.20 -8.54 2.26
N GLU A 88 -5.90 -9.78 1.89
CA GLU A 88 -6.59 -10.47 0.81
C GLU A 88 -8.09 -10.56 1.15
N PRO A 89 -9.00 -10.23 0.22
CA PRO A 89 -10.42 -10.46 0.43
C PRO A 89 -10.64 -11.97 0.51
N ASP A 90 -11.30 -12.43 1.57
CA ASP A 90 -11.78 -13.82 1.64
C ASP A 90 -12.90 -14.05 0.62
N ASP A 91 -13.21 -15.32 0.33
CA ASP A 91 -14.34 -15.70 -0.55
C ASP A 91 -15.71 -15.25 0.00
N ASP A 92 -15.75 -14.76 1.25
CA ASP A 92 -16.92 -14.24 1.93
C ASP A 92 -16.88 -12.69 1.89
N ASP A 93 -17.52 -12.10 0.88
CA ASP A 93 -17.56 -10.64 0.64
C ASP A 93 -18.19 -9.83 1.80
N ASP A 94 -18.81 -10.51 2.78
CA ASP A 94 -19.44 -9.91 3.95
C ASP A 94 -18.52 -9.88 5.20
N GLU A 95 -17.27 -10.32 5.10
CA GLU A 95 -16.33 -10.26 6.21
C GLU A 95 -16.13 -8.81 6.68
N THR A 96 -16.35 -8.57 7.97
CA THR A 96 -16.23 -7.25 8.60
C THR A 96 -15.37 -7.34 9.84
N TRP A 97 -14.38 -6.45 9.94
CA TRP A 97 -13.50 -6.33 11.09
C TRP A 97 -13.90 -5.16 11.98
N VAL A 98 -13.78 -5.39 13.28
CA VAL A 98 -14.01 -4.37 14.31
C VAL A 98 -12.66 -3.77 14.70
N LEU A 99 -12.48 -2.49 14.40
CA LEU A 99 -11.30 -1.74 14.81
C LEU A 99 -11.63 -0.78 15.95
N PHE A 100 -10.76 -0.70 16.94
CA PHE A 100 -10.79 0.25 18.03
C PHE A 100 -9.47 1.02 18.12
N ASN A 101 -9.55 2.34 18.04
CA ASN A 101 -8.39 3.20 18.22
C ASN A 101 -8.37 3.82 19.62
N ALA A 102 -7.56 3.25 20.51
CA ALA A 102 -7.42 3.73 21.89
C ALA A 102 -6.91 5.19 22.00
N MET A 103 -6.26 5.73 20.96
CA MET A 103 -5.74 7.10 20.98
C MET A 103 -6.84 8.15 20.80
N ASN A 104 -7.95 7.81 20.14
CA ASN A 104 -9.08 8.71 19.93
C ASN A 104 -10.42 8.20 20.52
N GLY A 105 -10.44 6.95 21.00
CA GLY A 105 -11.62 6.31 21.62
C GLY A 105 -12.68 5.83 20.63
N ASN A 106 -12.43 5.88 19.33
CA ASN A 106 -13.41 5.50 18.32
C ASN A 106 -13.36 4.00 18.00
N ARG A 107 -14.53 3.43 17.74
CA ARG A 107 -14.73 2.08 17.20
C ARG A 107 -15.35 2.18 15.81
N ALA A 108 -14.88 1.37 14.88
CA ALA A 108 -15.42 1.28 13.51
C ALA A 108 -15.52 -0.18 13.07
N GLU A 109 -16.49 -0.45 12.22
CA GLU A 109 -16.67 -1.73 11.53
C GLU A 109 -16.42 -1.49 10.04
N MET A 110 -15.52 -2.26 9.43
CA MET A 110 -15.14 -2.10 8.02
C MET A 110 -14.62 -3.40 7.43
N SER A 111 -14.54 -3.47 6.10
CA SER A 111 -13.96 -4.64 5.42
C SER A 111 -12.46 -4.78 5.70
N PRO A 112 -11.87 -5.98 5.50
CA PRO A 112 -10.44 -6.18 5.60
C PRO A 112 -9.64 -5.22 4.72
N GLU A 113 -10.09 -4.99 3.48
CA GLU A 113 -9.46 -4.03 2.56
C GLU A 113 -9.42 -2.62 3.17
N ALA A 114 -10.54 -2.15 3.70
CA ALA A 114 -10.64 -0.82 4.33
C ALA A 114 -9.78 -0.71 5.59
N ALA A 115 -9.60 -1.81 6.34
CA ALA A 115 -8.74 -1.85 7.51
C ALA A 115 -7.25 -1.78 7.17
N GLY A 116 -6.85 -2.24 5.97
CA GLY A 116 -5.48 -2.17 5.49
C GLY A 116 -5.02 -0.78 5.00
N ILE A 117 -5.98 0.09 4.65
CA ILE A 117 -5.75 1.45 4.14
C ILE A 117 -5.55 2.44 5.29
#